data_AF-F5LNW1-F1
#
_entry.id   AF-F5LNW1-F1
#
_cell.length_a   1.000
_cell.length_b   1.000
_cell.length_c   1.000
_cell.angle_alpha   90.00
_cell.angle_beta   90.00
_cell.angle_gamma   90.00
#
_symmetry.space_group_name_H-M   'P 1'
#
loop_
_entity.id
_entity.type
_entity.pdbx_description
1 polymer ?
#
loop_
_entity_poly.entity_id
_entity_poly.type
_entity_poly.pdbx_seq_one_letter_code
_entity_poly.pdbx_strand_id
1 'polypeptide(L)'
;MFNVLNDWKKTAGSILLAGLLVPASLAGAAAPPETSVAPSIAGGTAGGSESSVVQHAGVKPEGGQAAPAAAKKKKVLVIGLDGTRPNALQAANAVNLDALAANGAYSWTTKANSNYTWSATGWSTIHTGVWYQKHGVTNNNWTGSKFGPYPSLMKRAELYNPALSTASIVHWGPINDKLVEGIDLEKTVATDAEVASNTVDLLKTGNPDFIFLQFDDIDHAGHTYGFSPKVSQYTKAIEGVDAQIGTILDAIKARSTYAQEDWLILVSTDHGGKGTSHGGGSSEETTIFLIASGASTVKGQLTGATYQADVMVTALKHLGVPVSSSWNLDGRAVGLVQ
;
A
#
# COMPACT_ATOMS: atom_id res chain seq x y z
N MET A 1 29.51 11.10 33.57
CA MET A 1 28.92 11.86 34.70
C MET A 1 28.80 13.30 34.21
N PHE A 2 27.59 13.87 34.16
CA PHE A 2 27.22 15.06 33.36
C PHE A 2 27.30 14.80 31.83
N ASN A 3 26.31 15.05 30.96
CA ASN A 3 24.97 15.67 31.06
C ASN A 3 24.95 17.19 31.39
N VAL A 4 24.32 18.11 30.64
CA VAL A 4 23.57 18.04 29.36
C VAL A 4 23.99 19.25 28.46
N LEU A 5 23.25 20.05 27.66
CA LEU A 5 21.82 20.26 27.31
C LEU A 5 21.74 20.91 25.89
N ASN A 6 20.56 21.39 25.47
CA ASN A 6 20.23 21.91 24.14
C ASN A 6 20.39 23.44 24.01
N ASP A 7 20.60 23.95 22.79
CA ASP A 7 20.00 25.24 22.36
C ASP A 7 19.77 25.30 20.83
N TRP A 8 18.52 25.10 20.39
CA TRP A 8 18.05 25.32 19.01
C TRP A 8 16.62 25.90 19.01
N LYS A 9 16.46 27.16 19.47
CA LYS A 9 15.23 27.95 19.26
C LYS A 9 15.50 29.43 19.02
N LYS A 10 15.56 29.86 17.75
CA LYS A 10 15.22 31.23 17.26
C LYS A 10 15.36 31.33 15.73
N THR A 11 14.23 31.30 15.01
CA THR A 11 13.85 32.26 13.95
C THR A 11 12.47 31.86 13.40
N ALA A 12 11.43 32.56 13.85
CA ALA A 12 10.13 32.60 13.17
C ALA A 12 9.68 34.06 13.17
N GLY A 13 9.52 34.66 12.00
CA GLY A 13 9.20 36.08 11.85
C GLY A 13 7.70 36.33 11.99
N SER A 14 7.33 37.32 12.80
CA SER A 14 5.93 37.75 12.95
C SER A 14 5.44 38.44 11.68
N ILE A 15 4.32 37.96 11.12
CA ILE A 15 3.48 38.73 10.21
C ILE A 15 2.11 38.87 10.88
N LEU A 16 1.71 40.11 11.17
CA LEU A 16 0.35 40.41 11.61
C LEU A 16 -0.58 40.38 10.40
N LEU A 17 -1.72 39.71 10.52
CA LEU A 17 -2.90 39.99 9.71
C LEU A 17 -4.11 40.08 10.62
N ALA A 18 -4.74 41.25 10.68
CA ALA A 18 -5.98 41.47 11.42
C ALA A 18 -7.18 41.17 10.52
N GLY A 19 -8.06 40.27 10.95
CA GLY A 19 -9.31 39.91 10.26
C GLY A 19 -10.48 39.97 11.24
N LEU A 20 -11.64 40.42 10.77
CA LEU A 20 -12.77 40.75 11.64
C LEU A 20 -13.49 39.50 12.17
N LEU A 21 -13.90 39.58 13.45
CA LEU A 21 -14.92 38.70 14.03
C LEU A 21 -16.32 39.20 13.66
N VAL A 22 -17.19 38.30 13.21
CA VAL A 22 -18.64 38.50 13.14
C VAL A 22 -19.32 37.27 13.76
N PRO A 23 -20.13 37.43 14.83
CA PRO A 23 -20.85 36.31 15.43
C PRO A 23 -22.16 36.02 14.69
N ALA A 24 -22.48 34.74 14.52
CA ALA A 24 -23.81 34.27 14.09
C ALA A 24 -24.41 33.38 15.18
N SER A 25 -25.68 33.60 15.52
CA SER A 25 -26.34 32.99 16.68
C SER A 25 -27.25 31.81 16.31
N LEU A 26 -27.20 30.78 17.16
CA LEU A 26 -28.26 29.84 17.54
C LEU A 26 -29.66 30.03 16.88
N ALA A 27 -30.19 28.96 16.27
CA ALA A 27 -31.39 28.24 16.75
C ALA A 27 -31.95 27.27 15.69
N GLY A 28 -32.75 26.27 16.11
CA GLY A 28 -33.62 25.48 15.23
C GLY A 28 -33.43 23.97 15.34
N ALA A 29 -34.26 23.32 16.17
CA ALA A 29 -34.34 21.86 16.27
C ALA A 29 -35.74 21.38 15.84
N ALA A 30 -35.81 20.23 15.17
CA ALA A 30 -37.01 19.41 15.05
C ALA A 30 -36.64 17.95 14.71
N ALA A 31 -37.34 17.01 15.35
CA ALA A 31 -37.31 15.57 15.05
C ALA A 31 -38.74 15.13 14.64
N PRO A 32 -38.95 13.92 14.07
CA PRO A 32 -40.15 13.63 13.28
C PRO A 32 -41.31 12.95 14.04
N PRO A 33 -42.53 13.05 13.49
CA PRO A 33 -43.64 12.09 13.66
C PRO A 33 -43.98 11.40 12.31
N GLU A 34 -44.71 10.27 12.21
CA GLU A 34 -45.11 9.23 13.19
C GLU A 34 -45.53 7.91 12.46
N THR A 35 -46.10 6.95 13.21
CA THR A 35 -46.39 5.56 12.79
C THR A 35 -47.83 5.26 12.37
N SER A 36 -48.01 4.27 11.48
CA SER A 36 -49.11 3.27 11.51
C SER A 36 -48.64 2.03 10.71
N VAL A 37 -48.78 0.74 11.10
CA VAL A 37 -49.76 -0.07 11.87
C VAL A 37 -50.84 -0.72 11.00
N ALA A 38 -51.05 -2.04 11.20
CA ALA A 38 -51.79 -3.00 10.35
C ALA A 38 -53.29 -3.16 10.79
N PRO A 39 -54.10 -4.22 10.47
CA PRO A 39 -53.87 -5.56 9.88
C PRO A 39 -54.77 -5.89 8.64
N SER A 40 -54.92 -7.14 8.14
CA SER A 40 -56.00 -8.08 8.59
C SER A 40 -56.04 -9.43 7.81
N ILE A 41 -56.06 -10.58 8.55
CA ILE A 41 -56.98 -11.76 8.50
C ILE A 41 -57.43 -12.39 7.13
N ALA A 42 -57.69 -13.70 6.92
CA ALA A 42 -57.21 -15.02 7.41
C ALA A 42 -58.03 -16.17 6.71
N GLY A 43 -57.55 -17.43 6.77
CA GLY A 43 -58.32 -18.66 6.44
C GLY A 43 -58.24 -19.14 4.96
N GLY A 44 -58.51 -20.42 4.62
CA GLY A 44 -58.83 -21.57 5.49
C GLY A 44 -58.82 -22.93 4.76
N THR A 45 -58.06 -23.88 5.32
CA THR A 45 -58.09 -25.37 5.23
C THR A 45 -58.91 -26.13 4.17
N ALA A 46 -58.16 -27.01 3.47
CA ALA A 46 -58.40 -28.46 3.30
C ALA A 46 -59.49 -29.00 2.35
N GLY A 47 -59.07 -30.00 1.56
CA GLY A 47 -59.88 -30.94 0.78
C GLY A 47 -58.95 -31.86 -0.01
N GLY A 48 -59.03 -33.17 0.17
CA GLY A 48 -58.09 -34.12 -0.43
C GLY A 48 -58.75 -35.42 -0.88
N SER A 49 -58.13 -36.08 -1.86
CA SER A 49 -58.44 -37.44 -2.30
C SER A 49 -57.17 -38.10 -2.86
N GLU A 50 -57.14 -39.42 -2.88
CA GLU A 50 -55.93 -40.21 -3.11
C GLU A 50 -55.76 -40.70 -4.55
N SER A 51 -54.56 -41.27 -4.78
CA SER A 51 -54.24 -42.41 -5.65
C SER A 51 -53.53 -42.13 -6.98
N SER A 52 -52.24 -42.49 -7.03
CA SER A 52 -51.72 -43.61 -7.85
C SER A 52 -50.19 -43.68 -7.73
N VAL A 53 -49.67 -44.73 -7.10
CA VAL A 53 -48.22 -44.94 -6.99
C VAL A 53 -47.72 -45.70 -8.22
N VAL A 54 -47.07 -44.99 -9.14
CA VAL A 54 -46.25 -45.59 -10.19
C VAL A 54 -44.79 -45.47 -9.77
N GLN A 55 -44.19 -46.59 -9.35
CA GLN A 55 -42.74 -46.63 -9.12
C GLN A 55 -42.01 -46.53 -10.47
N HIS A 56 -41.19 -45.50 -10.63
CA HIS A 56 -40.14 -45.47 -11.63
C HIS A 56 -38.79 -45.64 -10.93
N ALA A 57 -37.91 -46.44 -11.54
CA ALA A 57 -36.59 -46.72 -10.98
C ALA A 57 -35.78 -45.43 -10.84
N GLY A 58 -35.15 -45.26 -9.67
CA GLY A 58 -34.44 -44.03 -9.33
C GLY A 58 -33.24 -43.79 -10.25
N VAL A 59 -33.38 -42.86 -11.19
CA VAL A 59 -32.22 -42.25 -11.85
C VAL A 59 -31.44 -41.49 -10.78
N LYS A 60 -30.27 -42.01 -10.43
CA LYS A 60 -29.33 -41.38 -9.50
C LYS A 60 -29.00 -39.97 -10.05
N PRO A 61 -29.18 -38.88 -9.28
CA PRO A 61 -28.78 -37.57 -9.75
C PRO A 61 -27.26 -37.56 -9.96
N GLU A 62 -26.84 -37.37 -11.20
CA GLU A 62 -25.43 -37.16 -11.51
C GLU A 62 -24.96 -35.85 -10.88
N GLY A 63 -23.69 -35.81 -10.47
CA GLY A 63 -23.19 -34.77 -9.58
C GLY A 63 -23.36 -33.38 -10.18
N GLY A 64 -24.19 -32.54 -9.53
CA GLY A 64 -24.28 -31.13 -9.87
C GLY A 64 -22.89 -30.50 -9.81
N GLN A 65 -22.41 -30.01 -10.96
CA GLN A 65 -21.17 -29.24 -10.99
C GLN A 65 -21.34 -28.05 -10.04
N ALA A 66 -20.44 -27.92 -9.08
CA ALA A 66 -20.41 -26.74 -8.23
C ALA A 66 -20.28 -25.51 -9.14
N ALA A 67 -21.16 -24.51 -8.94
CA ALA A 67 -21.08 -23.27 -9.70
C ALA A 67 -19.65 -22.69 -9.58
N PRO A 68 -19.06 -22.14 -10.66
CA PRO A 68 -17.71 -21.61 -10.62
C PRO A 68 -17.55 -20.64 -9.44
N ALA A 69 -16.55 -20.89 -8.59
CA ALA A 69 -16.31 -20.06 -7.42
C ALA A 69 -16.15 -18.60 -7.88
N ALA A 70 -16.96 -17.70 -7.30
CA ALA A 70 -17.00 -16.32 -7.72
C ALA A 70 -15.60 -15.69 -7.68
N ALA A 71 -15.22 -15.00 -8.77
CA ALA A 71 -13.89 -14.42 -8.90
C ALA A 71 -13.61 -13.46 -7.74
N LYS A 72 -12.53 -13.72 -6.99
CA LYS A 72 -12.13 -12.91 -5.84
C LYS A 72 -11.88 -11.45 -6.25
N LYS A 73 -12.32 -10.49 -5.44
CA LYS A 73 -12.01 -9.07 -5.68
C LYS A 73 -10.52 -8.87 -5.50
N LYS A 74 -9.85 -8.40 -6.55
CA LYS A 74 -8.42 -8.06 -6.52
C LYS A 74 -8.20 -6.89 -5.56
N LYS A 75 -7.19 -7.03 -4.70
CA LYS A 75 -6.75 -6.03 -3.72
C LYS A 75 -5.24 -5.87 -3.82
N VAL A 76 -4.72 -4.65 -3.64
CA VAL A 76 -3.28 -4.41 -3.55
C VAL A 76 -2.94 -3.59 -2.30
N LEU A 77 -1.88 -4.00 -1.62
CA LEU A 77 -1.13 -3.19 -0.67
C LEU A 77 0.31 -3.05 -1.20
N VAL A 78 0.78 -1.83 -1.40
CA VAL A 78 2.21 -1.52 -1.62
C VAL A 78 2.75 -0.89 -0.34
N ILE A 79 3.86 -1.42 0.17
CA ILE A 79 4.57 -0.95 1.34
C ILE A 79 5.97 -0.48 0.92
N GLY A 80 6.21 0.81 1.05
CA GLY A 80 7.52 1.43 0.95
C GLY A 80 8.19 1.52 2.32
N LEU A 81 9.40 0.98 2.43
CA LEU A 81 10.29 1.18 3.58
C LEU A 81 11.43 2.10 3.15
N ASP A 82 11.49 3.32 3.65
CA ASP A 82 12.49 4.31 3.23
C ASP A 82 13.91 3.87 3.62
N GLY A 83 14.91 4.18 2.79
CA GLY A 83 16.33 3.95 3.07
C GLY A 83 16.73 2.51 3.47
N THR A 84 15.93 1.48 3.16
CA THR A 84 16.00 0.16 3.83
C THR A 84 16.88 -0.84 3.08
N ARG A 85 18.14 -0.97 3.52
CA ARG A 85 19.11 -1.90 2.92
C ARG A 85 18.66 -3.36 3.03
N PRO A 86 18.72 -4.17 1.95
CA PRO A 86 18.32 -5.58 1.97
C PRO A 86 19.14 -6.39 2.98
N ASN A 87 20.45 -6.14 3.03
CA ASN A 87 21.36 -6.85 3.95
C ASN A 87 21.22 -6.41 5.42
N ALA A 88 20.41 -5.39 5.72
CA ALA A 88 20.04 -5.01 7.09
C ALA A 88 18.67 -5.58 7.48
N LEU A 89 17.70 -5.61 6.54
CA LEU A 89 16.44 -6.33 6.71
C LEU A 89 16.70 -7.82 7.01
N GLN A 90 17.53 -8.48 6.20
CA GLN A 90 17.96 -9.88 6.41
C GLN A 90 18.83 -10.12 7.68
N ALA A 91 19.13 -9.08 8.46
CA ALA A 91 19.89 -9.16 9.72
C ALA A 91 19.09 -8.68 10.94
N ALA A 92 17.88 -8.15 10.72
CA ALA A 92 16.94 -7.73 11.76
C ALA A 92 15.97 -8.88 12.09
N ASN A 93 15.37 -8.86 13.28
CA ASN A 93 14.30 -9.81 13.64
C ASN A 93 12.95 -9.41 13.02
N ALA A 94 12.88 -9.37 11.69
CA ALA A 94 11.76 -8.86 10.89
C ALA A 94 10.77 -9.97 10.52
N VAL A 95 10.10 -10.54 11.53
CA VAL A 95 9.33 -11.80 11.39
C VAL A 95 8.12 -11.71 10.44
N ASN A 96 7.54 -10.53 10.22
CA ASN A 96 6.41 -10.35 9.30
C ASN A 96 6.89 -10.21 7.86
N LEU A 97 7.96 -9.46 7.62
CA LEU A 97 8.63 -9.31 6.33
C LEU A 97 9.26 -10.63 5.87
N ASP A 98 9.89 -11.38 6.78
CA ASP A 98 10.35 -12.75 6.54
C ASP A 98 9.19 -13.68 6.16
N ALA A 99 8.06 -13.59 6.86
CA ALA A 99 6.88 -14.39 6.54
C ALA A 99 6.27 -14.04 5.18
N LEU A 100 6.27 -12.75 4.78
CA LEU A 100 5.84 -12.31 3.45
C LEU A 100 6.78 -12.85 2.35
N ALA A 101 8.10 -12.77 2.56
CA ALA A 101 9.10 -13.31 1.62
C ALA A 101 9.01 -14.84 1.51
N ALA A 102 8.95 -15.56 2.63
CA ALA A 102 8.87 -17.02 2.65
C ALA A 102 7.59 -17.59 2.00
N ASN A 103 6.49 -16.82 2.02
CA ASN A 103 5.21 -17.24 1.41
C ASN A 103 4.98 -16.73 -0.01
N GLY A 104 5.82 -15.83 -0.53
CA GLY A 104 5.68 -15.20 -1.83
C GLY A 104 6.96 -15.28 -2.68
N ALA A 105 7.03 -14.41 -3.68
CA ALA A 105 8.20 -14.21 -4.52
C ALA A 105 9.08 -13.09 -3.95
N TYR A 106 10.40 -13.22 -3.98
CA TYR A 106 11.30 -12.18 -3.47
C TYR A 106 12.62 -12.04 -4.24
N SER A 107 13.25 -10.89 -4.11
CA SER A 107 14.62 -10.62 -4.56
C SER A 107 15.32 -9.70 -3.56
N TRP A 108 16.51 -10.09 -3.11
CA TRP A 108 17.38 -9.28 -2.24
C TRP A 108 18.43 -8.48 -3.03
N THR A 109 18.33 -8.50 -4.37
CA THR A 109 19.31 -7.91 -5.30
C THR A 109 18.66 -7.01 -6.36
N THR A 110 17.38 -6.65 -6.16
CA THR A 110 16.62 -5.67 -6.94
C THR A 110 17.41 -4.37 -7.09
N LYS A 111 17.29 -3.71 -8.25
CA LYS A 111 18.04 -2.48 -8.55
C LYS A 111 17.16 -1.24 -8.55
N ALA A 112 17.58 -0.27 -7.74
CA ALA A 112 17.14 1.12 -7.80
C ALA A 112 17.83 1.85 -8.96
N ASN A 113 17.57 3.16 -9.08
CA ASN A 113 18.32 4.04 -9.98
C ASN A 113 19.83 3.89 -9.77
N SER A 114 20.62 3.84 -10.84
CA SER A 114 22.07 3.59 -10.80
C SER A 114 22.91 4.74 -10.24
N ASN A 115 22.30 5.91 -10.09
CA ASN A 115 22.77 7.10 -9.39
C ASN A 115 21.51 7.91 -8.98
N TYR A 116 21.66 8.99 -8.21
CA TYR A 116 20.53 9.78 -7.72
C TYR A 116 19.58 8.96 -6.83
N THR A 117 20.13 8.17 -5.91
CA THR A 117 19.39 7.38 -4.92
C THR A 117 18.80 8.23 -3.79
N TRP A 118 18.14 9.32 -4.16
CA TRP A 118 17.39 10.23 -3.28
C TRP A 118 15.93 9.82 -3.21
N SER A 119 15.26 10.04 -2.09
CA SER A 119 13.91 9.52 -1.84
C SER A 119 12.88 9.98 -2.88
N ALA A 120 12.87 11.27 -3.24
CA ALA A 120 12.02 11.77 -4.32
C ALA A 120 12.27 11.09 -5.67
N THR A 121 13.49 10.60 -5.92
CA THR A 121 13.85 9.90 -7.17
C THR A 121 13.42 8.44 -7.12
N GLY A 122 13.69 7.73 -6.01
CA GLY A 122 13.27 6.35 -5.81
C GLY A 122 11.75 6.20 -5.74
N TRP A 123 11.06 7.01 -4.94
CA TRP A 123 9.59 7.08 -4.91
C TRP A 123 9.02 7.46 -6.27
N SER A 124 9.61 8.43 -6.99
CA SER A 124 9.19 8.71 -8.37
C SER A 124 9.33 7.49 -9.28
N THR A 125 10.43 6.74 -9.23
CA THR A 125 10.59 5.52 -10.06
C THR A 125 9.55 4.44 -9.72
N ILE A 126 9.29 4.21 -8.43
CA ILE A 126 8.24 3.30 -7.95
C ILE A 126 6.87 3.75 -8.49
N HIS A 127 6.51 5.02 -8.26
CA HIS A 127 5.21 5.57 -8.64
C HIS A 127 5.04 5.82 -10.14
N THR A 128 6.09 5.96 -10.94
CA THR A 128 5.96 6.28 -12.38
C THR A 128 6.25 5.09 -13.30
N GLY A 129 6.84 4.00 -12.78
CA GLY A 129 7.15 2.79 -13.55
C GLY A 129 8.26 2.99 -14.60
N VAL A 130 9.03 4.07 -14.46
CA VAL A 130 10.11 4.49 -15.36
C VAL A 130 11.30 5.02 -14.57
N TRP A 131 12.47 5.11 -15.19
CA TRP A 131 13.69 5.62 -14.55
C TRP A 131 13.78 7.17 -14.52
N TYR A 132 14.74 7.70 -13.75
CA TYR A 132 14.94 9.14 -13.56
C TYR A 132 15.08 9.95 -14.86
N GLN A 133 15.63 9.36 -15.93
CA GLN A 133 15.77 10.04 -17.24
C GLN A 133 14.40 10.35 -17.87
N LYS A 134 13.39 9.51 -17.60
CA LYS A 134 12.01 9.69 -18.06
C LYS A 134 11.20 10.57 -17.12
N HIS A 135 11.09 10.25 -15.82
CA HIS A 135 10.28 11.05 -14.89
C HIS A 135 10.92 12.39 -14.45
N GLY A 136 12.22 12.59 -14.70
CA GLY A 136 12.91 13.89 -14.60
C GLY A 136 13.34 14.34 -13.20
N VAL A 137 13.09 13.54 -12.15
CA VAL A 137 13.50 13.86 -10.77
C VAL A 137 14.83 13.21 -10.47
N THR A 138 15.79 13.99 -9.94
CA THR A 138 17.17 13.54 -9.62
C THR A 138 17.64 13.95 -8.22
N ASN A 139 16.78 14.56 -7.41
CA ASN A 139 17.00 14.93 -6.00
C ASN A 139 15.67 15.33 -5.34
N ASN A 140 15.70 15.58 -4.03
CA ASN A 140 14.51 15.92 -3.23
C ASN A 140 13.91 17.32 -3.48
N ASN A 141 14.39 18.08 -4.47
CA ASN A 141 13.81 19.37 -4.87
C ASN A 141 12.77 19.26 -6.02
N TRP A 142 12.52 18.05 -6.54
CA TRP A 142 11.49 17.74 -7.56
C TRP A 142 11.56 18.53 -8.89
N THR A 143 12.60 19.36 -9.08
CA THR A 143 12.71 20.31 -10.18
C THR A 143 12.90 19.58 -11.51
N GLY A 144 11.99 19.78 -12.47
CA GLY A 144 12.00 19.09 -13.76
C GLY A 144 11.23 17.78 -13.82
N SER A 145 10.40 17.48 -12.79
CA SER A 145 9.48 16.34 -12.79
C SER A 145 8.53 16.33 -13.99
N LYS A 146 8.12 15.13 -14.42
CA LYS A 146 7.29 14.90 -15.61
C LYS A 146 6.10 13.99 -15.34
N PHE A 147 5.38 14.25 -14.24
CA PHE A 147 4.25 13.42 -13.81
C PHE A 147 3.00 13.53 -14.71
N GLY A 148 2.86 14.60 -15.51
CA GLY A 148 1.82 14.66 -16.55
C GLY A 148 1.98 13.56 -17.62
N PRO A 149 3.15 13.43 -18.28
CA PRO A 149 3.45 12.30 -19.16
C PRO A 149 3.58 10.93 -18.44
N TYR A 150 4.04 10.92 -17.19
CA TYR A 150 4.25 9.72 -16.40
C TYR A 150 3.46 9.77 -15.08
N PRO A 151 2.12 9.64 -15.11
CA PRO A 151 1.28 9.72 -13.91
C PRO A 151 1.56 8.59 -12.93
N SER A 152 1.23 8.85 -11.66
CA SER A 152 1.48 7.94 -10.54
C SER A 152 0.74 6.61 -10.68
N LEU A 153 1.23 5.55 -10.05
CA LEU A 153 0.66 4.21 -10.13
C LEU A 153 -0.78 4.16 -9.58
N MET A 154 -1.07 5.00 -8.59
CA MET A 154 -2.42 5.15 -8.03
C MET A 154 -3.32 5.89 -9.02
N LYS A 155 -2.82 7.00 -9.61
CA LYS A 155 -3.56 7.77 -10.61
C LYS A 155 -3.83 6.98 -11.89
N ARG A 156 -2.96 6.04 -12.27
CA ARG A 156 -3.19 5.10 -13.38
C ARG A 156 -4.28 4.07 -13.10
N ALA A 157 -4.43 3.63 -11.85
CA ALA A 157 -5.53 2.77 -11.45
C ALA A 157 -6.87 3.53 -11.50
N GLU A 158 -6.91 4.74 -10.93
CA GLU A 158 -8.06 5.65 -10.98
C GLU A 158 -8.51 5.98 -12.41
N LEU A 159 -7.59 6.42 -13.27
CA LEU A 159 -7.90 6.78 -14.66
C LEU A 159 -8.41 5.60 -15.50
N TYR A 160 -8.23 4.36 -15.05
CA TYR A 160 -8.81 3.17 -15.67
C TYR A 160 -10.14 2.76 -15.04
N ASN A 161 -10.26 2.84 -13.72
CA ASN A 161 -11.47 2.45 -12.99
C ASN A 161 -11.71 3.36 -11.76
N PRO A 162 -12.46 4.47 -11.92
CA PRO A 162 -12.85 5.38 -10.83
C PRO A 162 -13.84 4.81 -9.79
N ALA A 163 -13.95 3.48 -9.70
CA ALA A 163 -14.68 2.74 -8.67
C ALA A 163 -13.79 1.78 -7.88
N LEU A 164 -12.47 1.84 -8.06
CA LEU A 164 -11.49 1.31 -7.12
C LEU A 164 -11.41 2.26 -5.93
N SER A 165 -11.55 1.77 -4.70
CA SER A 165 -11.29 2.63 -3.55
C SER A 165 -9.78 2.73 -3.29
N THR A 166 -9.19 3.94 -3.33
CA THR A 166 -7.73 4.11 -3.31
C THR A 166 -7.21 4.98 -2.15
N ALA A 167 -6.05 4.64 -1.58
CA ALA A 167 -5.47 5.39 -0.46
C ALA A 167 -3.94 5.45 -0.48
N SER A 168 -3.36 6.62 -0.18
CA SER A 168 -1.92 6.85 0.02
C SER A 168 -1.68 7.41 1.43
N ILE A 169 -1.12 6.59 2.32
CA ILE A 169 -0.86 6.95 3.72
C ILE A 169 0.66 6.96 3.96
N VAL A 170 1.24 8.14 4.20
CA VAL A 170 2.70 8.31 4.24
C VAL A 170 3.15 9.14 5.44
N HIS A 171 4.33 8.82 5.98
CA HIS A 171 5.03 9.67 6.94
C HIS A 171 5.83 10.76 6.17
N TRP A 172 6.54 10.40 5.10
CA TRP A 172 7.23 11.35 4.24
C TRP A 172 6.27 12.08 3.29
N GLY A 173 5.67 13.15 3.82
CA GLY A 173 4.68 14.01 3.16
C GLY A 173 4.96 14.42 1.71
N PRO A 174 6.21 14.66 1.25
CA PRO A 174 6.50 15.00 -0.14
C PRO A 174 5.95 14.03 -1.20
N ILE A 175 5.66 12.76 -0.86
CA ILE A 175 4.98 11.82 -1.77
C ILE A 175 3.57 12.31 -2.12
N ASN A 176 2.76 12.66 -1.12
CA ASN A 176 1.42 13.19 -1.35
C ASN A 176 1.45 14.65 -1.80
N ASP A 177 2.42 15.46 -1.34
CA ASP A 177 2.49 16.86 -1.72
C ASP A 177 2.94 17.09 -3.19
N LYS A 178 3.55 16.10 -3.86
CA LYS A 178 4.27 16.31 -5.15
C LYS A 178 4.11 15.21 -6.20
N LEU A 179 3.73 13.98 -5.84
CA LEU A 179 3.89 12.79 -6.71
C LEU A 179 2.61 11.95 -6.84
N VAL A 180 1.90 11.74 -5.73
CA VAL A 180 0.52 11.22 -5.74
C VAL A 180 -0.42 12.41 -5.89
N GLU A 181 -1.43 12.27 -6.74
CA GLU A 181 -2.51 13.25 -6.89
C GLU A 181 -3.79 12.57 -7.40
N GLY A 182 -4.94 13.07 -6.96
CA GLY A 182 -6.24 12.79 -7.54
C GLY A 182 -6.67 11.34 -7.39
N ILE A 183 -6.55 10.83 -6.15
CA ILE A 183 -7.02 9.54 -5.65
C ILE A 183 -8.09 9.78 -4.55
N ASP A 184 -8.78 8.76 -4.03
CA ASP A 184 -9.83 9.02 -3.01
C ASP A 184 -9.28 9.59 -1.70
N LEU A 185 -8.13 9.07 -1.23
CA LEU A 185 -7.57 9.41 0.08
C LEU A 185 -6.06 9.65 0.03
N GLU A 186 -5.66 10.91 0.13
CA GLU A 186 -4.28 11.35 0.36
C GLU A 186 -4.13 11.71 1.84
N LYS A 187 -3.26 11.00 2.57
CA LYS A 187 -3.12 11.12 4.03
C LYS A 187 -1.64 11.16 4.44
N THR A 188 -1.15 12.36 4.70
CA THR A 188 0.14 12.56 5.37
C THR A 188 -0.05 12.51 6.89
N VAL A 189 0.89 11.87 7.60
CA VAL A 189 0.92 11.73 9.07
C VAL A 189 2.32 12.02 9.61
N ALA A 190 2.49 12.10 10.93
CA ALA A 190 3.72 12.57 11.58
C ALA A 190 4.59 11.46 12.19
N THR A 191 4.17 10.19 12.09
CA THR A 191 4.96 9.01 12.49
C THR A 191 4.55 7.75 11.72
N ASP A 192 5.46 6.78 11.64
CA ASP A 192 5.20 5.42 11.14
C ASP A 192 4.11 4.68 11.93
N ALA A 193 4.00 4.95 13.24
CA ALA A 193 2.93 4.43 14.09
C ALA A 193 1.54 5.00 13.71
N GLU A 194 1.48 6.23 13.20
CA GLU A 194 0.27 6.80 12.61
C GLU A 194 -0.04 6.23 11.23
N VAL A 195 0.97 5.91 10.41
CA VAL A 195 0.77 5.22 9.12
C VAL A 195 0.06 3.88 9.38
N ALA A 196 0.57 3.10 10.33
CA ALA A 196 0.00 1.83 10.73
C ALA A 196 -1.44 1.96 11.27
N SER A 197 -1.67 2.86 12.24
CA SER A 197 -3.00 2.99 12.85
C SER A 197 -4.07 3.52 11.89
N ASN A 198 -3.77 4.53 11.06
CA ASN A 198 -4.70 5.03 10.05
C ASN A 198 -5.01 3.95 9.00
N THR A 199 -4.02 3.13 8.62
CA THR A 199 -4.23 1.99 7.71
C THR A 199 -5.14 0.92 8.32
N VAL A 200 -4.87 0.55 9.57
CA VAL A 200 -5.65 -0.44 10.33
C VAL A 200 -7.10 0.02 10.49
N ASP A 201 -7.36 1.30 10.73
CA ASP A 201 -8.72 1.82 10.84
C ASP A 201 -9.43 1.97 9.48
N LEU A 202 -8.70 2.32 8.41
CA LEU A 202 -9.21 2.25 7.02
C LEU A 202 -9.61 0.81 6.63
N LEU A 203 -8.82 -0.19 7.03
CA LEU A 203 -9.10 -1.61 6.77
C LEU A 203 -10.31 -2.15 7.55
N LYS A 204 -10.61 -1.59 8.74
CA LYS A 204 -11.81 -1.92 9.54
C LYS A 204 -13.08 -1.24 9.03
N THR A 205 -12.98 0.04 8.67
CA THR A 205 -14.14 0.92 8.43
C THR A 205 -14.48 1.10 6.94
N GLY A 206 -13.49 0.92 6.06
CA GLY A 206 -13.62 1.07 4.62
C GLY A 206 -13.43 -0.23 3.84
N ASN A 207 -13.46 -0.10 2.51
CA ASN A 207 -13.25 -1.22 1.59
C ASN A 207 -12.16 -0.92 0.53
N PRO A 208 -10.96 -0.44 0.94
CA PRO A 208 -9.92 -0.02 0.00
C PRO A 208 -9.52 -1.17 -0.92
N ASP A 209 -9.42 -0.88 -2.22
CA ASP A 209 -8.95 -1.80 -3.26
C ASP A 209 -7.46 -1.65 -3.55
N PHE A 210 -6.92 -0.44 -3.38
CA PHE A 210 -5.49 -0.17 -3.46
C PHE A 210 -5.04 0.74 -2.32
N ILE A 211 -4.13 0.26 -1.47
CA ILE A 211 -3.40 1.07 -0.49
C ILE A 211 -1.93 1.18 -0.91
N PHE A 212 -1.37 2.39 -0.89
CA PHE A 212 0.07 2.66 -0.84
C PHE A 212 0.44 3.18 0.56
N LEU A 213 1.52 2.66 1.14
CA LEU A 213 2.10 3.09 2.41
C LEU A 213 3.57 3.48 2.22
N GLN A 214 4.04 4.50 2.96
CA GLN A 214 5.47 4.74 3.17
C GLN A 214 5.77 4.91 4.67
N PHE A 215 6.86 4.27 5.09
CA PHE A 215 7.42 4.25 6.44
C PHE A 215 8.85 4.81 6.41
N ASP A 216 9.16 5.74 7.32
CA ASP A 216 10.29 6.67 7.26
C ASP A 216 11.28 6.52 8.43
N ASP A 217 10.89 5.86 9.53
CA ASP A 217 11.71 5.76 10.75
C ASP A 217 13.04 5.01 10.50
N ILE A 218 13.09 4.15 9.47
CA ILE A 218 14.28 3.40 9.07
C ILE A 218 15.33 4.30 8.41
N ASP A 219 14.93 5.21 7.52
CA ASP A 219 15.84 6.18 6.91
C ASP A 219 16.33 7.20 7.96
N HIS A 220 15.41 7.72 8.78
CA HIS A 220 15.76 8.56 9.94
C HIS A 220 16.80 7.89 10.86
N ALA A 221 16.69 6.58 11.13
CA ALA A 221 17.69 5.83 11.88
C ALA A 221 19.01 5.64 11.10
N GLY A 222 18.94 5.47 9.78
CA GLY A 222 20.09 5.38 8.88
C GLY A 222 20.89 6.68 8.81
N HIS A 223 20.22 7.82 8.71
CA HIS A 223 20.81 9.16 8.82
C HIS A 223 21.38 9.43 10.22
N THR A 224 20.68 9.05 11.28
CA THR A 224 21.09 9.37 12.67
C THR A 224 22.25 8.49 13.17
N TYR A 225 22.28 7.20 12.82
CA TYR A 225 23.21 6.22 13.40
C TYR A 225 24.03 5.43 12.36
N GLY A 226 23.53 5.29 11.13
CA GLY A 226 24.25 4.72 9.99
C GLY A 226 23.53 3.56 9.30
N PHE A 227 23.43 3.63 7.97
CA PHE A 227 22.84 2.63 7.08
C PHE A 227 23.67 1.34 7.01
N SER A 228 23.54 0.46 8.01
CA SER A 228 24.35 -0.77 8.11
C SER A 228 23.73 -1.84 9.02
N PRO A 229 23.79 -3.14 8.68
CA PRO A 229 23.39 -4.24 9.58
C PRO A 229 24.19 -4.31 10.89
N LYS A 230 25.28 -3.54 11.01
CA LYS A 230 26.10 -3.46 12.23
C LYS A 230 25.67 -2.34 13.18
N VAL A 231 24.68 -1.53 12.81
CA VAL A 231 24.14 -0.42 13.61
C VAL A 231 22.82 -0.89 14.21
N SER A 232 22.82 -1.13 15.52
CA SER A 232 21.68 -1.74 16.21
C SER A 232 20.44 -0.85 16.25
N GLN A 233 20.59 0.48 16.19
CA GLN A 233 19.46 1.41 16.08
C GLN A 233 18.74 1.27 14.73
N TYR A 234 19.50 1.08 13.65
CA TYR A 234 18.97 0.94 12.29
C TYR A 234 18.27 -0.40 12.11
N THR A 235 18.83 -1.51 12.62
CA THR A 235 18.11 -2.80 12.64
C THR A 235 16.91 -2.78 13.59
N LYS A 236 16.96 -2.03 14.71
CA LYS A 236 15.81 -1.83 15.60
C LYS A 236 14.68 -1.02 14.97
N ALA A 237 14.97 -0.05 14.10
CA ALA A 237 13.95 0.65 13.33
C ALA A 237 13.21 -0.33 12.39
N ILE A 238 13.96 -1.20 11.69
CA ILE A 238 13.38 -2.25 10.84
C ILE A 238 12.48 -3.20 11.65
N GLU A 239 12.91 -3.63 12.84
CA GLU A 239 12.08 -4.45 13.74
C GLU A 239 10.82 -3.72 14.24
N GLY A 240 10.89 -2.40 14.45
CA GLY A 240 9.74 -1.58 14.84
C GLY A 240 8.69 -1.49 13.73
N VAL A 241 9.14 -1.22 12.49
CA VAL A 241 8.25 -1.14 11.32
C VAL A 241 7.73 -2.53 10.91
N ASP A 242 8.49 -3.60 11.08
CA ASP A 242 8.00 -4.97 10.90
C ASP A 242 6.82 -5.29 11.83
N ALA A 243 6.91 -4.92 13.11
CA ALA A 243 5.83 -5.11 14.08
C ALA A 243 4.58 -4.29 13.71
N GLN A 244 4.74 -3.06 13.22
CA GLN A 244 3.66 -2.23 12.69
C GLN A 244 2.98 -2.88 11.48
N ILE A 245 3.77 -3.41 10.53
CA ILE A 245 3.27 -4.16 9.37
C ILE A 245 2.48 -5.39 9.80
N GLY A 246 2.94 -6.12 10.83
CA GLY A 246 2.18 -7.22 11.44
C GLY A 246 0.74 -6.82 11.79
N THR A 247 0.53 -5.64 12.39
CA THR A 247 -0.82 -5.15 12.72
C THR A 247 -1.69 -4.86 11.48
N ILE A 248 -1.09 -4.40 10.38
CA ILE A 248 -1.78 -4.18 9.10
C ILE A 248 -2.15 -5.52 8.45
N LEU A 249 -1.24 -6.49 8.46
CA LEU A 249 -1.47 -7.83 7.91
C LEU A 249 -2.57 -8.57 8.67
N ASP A 250 -2.63 -8.42 10.00
CA ASP A 250 -3.71 -8.99 10.80
C ASP A 250 -5.04 -8.24 10.62
N ALA A 251 -5.02 -6.92 10.45
CA ALA A 251 -6.20 -6.15 10.07
C ALA A 251 -6.76 -6.58 8.70
N ILE A 252 -5.91 -6.89 7.71
CA ILE A 252 -6.34 -7.48 6.43
C ILE A 252 -7.05 -8.83 6.65
N LYS A 253 -6.42 -9.77 7.40
CA LYS A 253 -6.98 -11.11 7.67
C LYS A 253 -8.30 -11.05 8.45
N ALA A 254 -8.48 -10.04 9.29
CA ALA A 254 -9.67 -9.85 10.13
C ALA A 254 -10.88 -9.27 9.38
N ARG A 255 -10.75 -8.85 8.11
CA ARG A 255 -11.86 -8.34 7.31
C ARG A 255 -12.89 -9.44 7.03
N SER A 256 -14.16 -9.14 7.24
CA SER A 256 -15.28 -10.07 6.95
C SER A 256 -15.34 -10.49 5.47
N THR A 257 -14.78 -9.69 4.57
CA THR A 257 -14.67 -9.95 3.13
C THR A 257 -13.37 -10.65 2.70
N TYR A 258 -12.43 -10.93 3.62
CA TYR A 258 -11.10 -11.45 3.30
C TYR A 258 -11.15 -12.77 2.51
N ALA A 259 -12.13 -13.64 2.78
CA ALA A 259 -12.32 -14.89 2.05
C ALA A 259 -12.64 -14.67 0.56
N GLN A 260 -13.30 -13.56 0.22
CA GLN A 260 -13.67 -13.15 -1.15
C GLN A 260 -12.63 -12.19 -1.78
N GLU A 261 -11.57 -11.84 -1.08
CA GLU A 261 -10.50 -10.96 -1.55
C GLU A 261 -9.27 -11.75 -2.03
N ASP A 262 -8.52 -11.18 -2.97
CA ASP A 262 -7.23 -11.68 -3.43
C ASP A 262 -6.20 -10.55 -3.31
N TRP A 263 -5.54 -10.51 -2.15
CA TRP A 263 -4.52 -9.52 -1.82
C TRP A 263 -3.18 -9.90 -2.45
N LEU A 264 -2.61 -8.94 -3.19
CA LEU A 264 -1.19 -8.85 -3.45
C LEU A 264 -0.59 -7.83 -2.48
N ILE A 265 0.44 -8.23 -1.74
CA ILE A 265 1.24 -7.36 -0.88
C ILE A 265 2.61 -7.23 -1.53
N LEU A 266 2.96 -6.02 -1.94
CA LEU A 266 4.28 -5.65 -2.46
C LEU A 266 5.05 -4.91 -1.37
N VAL A 267 6.29 -5.29 -1.12
CA VAL A 267 7.21 -4.55 -0.22
C VAL A 267 8.49 -4.24 -0.97
N SER A 268 8.94 -3.00 -0.91
CA SER A 268 10.18 -2.53 -1.53
C SER A 268 10.74 -1.32 -0.77
N THR A 269 11.89 -0.84 -1.20
CA THR A 269 12.47 0.43 -0.79
C THR A 269 12.83 1.28 -2.02
N ASP A 270 12.97 2.58 -1.78
CA ASP A 270 13.35 3.62 -2.73
C ASP A 270 14.88 3.79 -2.84
N HIS A 271 15.63 3.51 -1.78
CA HIS A 271 17.10 3.37 -1.81
C HIS A 271 17.68 2.58 -0.64
N GLY A 272 18.94 2.15 -0.76
CA GLY A 272 19.78 1.81 0.38
C GLY A 272 20.49 3.05 0.95
N GLY A 273 21.67 2.87 1.52
CA GLY A 273 22.45 3.99 2.08
C GLY A 273 23.87 3.61 2.51
N LYS A 274 24.73 4.62 2.72
CA LYS A 274 26.16 4.48 2.97
C LYS A 274 26.67 5.48 4.00
N GLY A 275 27.27 4.97 5.08
CA GLY A 275 27.57 5.82 6.24
C GLY A 275 26.25 6.33 6.83
N THR A 276 26.10 7.64 6.92
CA THR A 276 24.88 8.33 7.37
C THR A 276 24.21 9.14 6.23
N SER A 277 24.41 8.75 4.97
CA SER A 277 23.86 9.43 3.79
C SER A 277 23.50 8.45 2.67
N HIS A 278 22.79 8.93 1.67
CA HIS A 278 22.41 8.25 0.43
C HIS A 278 22.50 9.26 -0.72
N GLY A 279 21.89 8.99 -1.89
CA GLY A 279 21.83 9.90 -3.03
C GLY A 279 22.83 9.61 -4.16
N GLY A 280 23.85 8.79 -3.90
CA GLY A 280 24.88 8.39 -4.85
C GLY A 280 24.50 7.15 -5.70
N GLY A 281 25.54 6.41 -6.10
CA GLY A 281 25.45 5.23 -6.97
C GLY A 281 26.26 4.03 -6.47
N SER A 282 26.56 3.94 -5.17
CA SER A 282 27.30 2.81 -4.60
C SER A 282 26.45 1.53 -4.54
N SER A 283 27.07 0.36 -4.34
CA SER A 283 26.30 -0.90 -4.28
C SER A 283 25.42 -0.95 -3.02
N GLU A 284 25.80 -0.23 -1.97
CA GLU A 284 25.07 -0.06 -0.73
C GLU A 284 23.81 0.82 -0.85
N GLU A 285 23.78 1.71 -1.84
CA GLU A 285 22.64 2.61 -2.14
C GLU A 285 21.73 2.04 -3.25
N THR A 286 22.32 1.40 -4.27
CA THR A 286 21.62 0.97 -5.50
C THR A 286 21.05 -0.45 -5.43
N THR A 287 21.43 -1.24 -4.42
CA THR A 287 20.92 -2.60 -4.22
C THR A 287 19.84 -2.59 -3.15
N ILE A 288 18.62 -2.87 -3.59
CA ILE A 288 17.39 -2.86 -2.80
C ILE A 288 16.75 -4.26 -2.81
N PHE A 289 15.59 -4.42 -2.18
CA PHE A 289 14.80 -5.64 -2.25
C PHE A 289 13.46 -5.41 -2.95
N LEU A 290 12.82 -6.51 -3.37
CA LEU A 290 11.40 -6.54 -3.74
C LEU A 290 10.80 -7.84 -3.19
N ILE A 291 9.67 -7.75 -2.49
CA ILE A 291 8.84 -8.88 -2.06
C ILE A 291 7.47 -8.72 -2.72
N ALA A 292 6.91 -9.80 -3.23
CA ALA A 292 5.55 -9.90 -3.75
C ALA A 292 4.88 -11.13 -3.14
N SER A 293 3.91 -10.94 -2.26
CA SER A 293 3.27 -12.02 -1.48
C SER A 293 1.75 -12.00 -1.64
N GLY A 294 1.15 -13.15 -1.89
CA GLY A 294 -0.30 -13.30 -2.08
C GLY A 294 -0.69 -14.68 -2.63
N ALA A 295 -1.98 -14.91 -2.86
CA ALA A 295 -2.43 -16.16 -3.50
C ALA A 295 -2.07 -16.19 -5.00
N SER A 296 -1.99 -15.01 -5.64
CA SER A 296 -1.60 -14.84 -7.05
C SER A 296 -0.07 -14.73 -7.28
N THR A 297 0.79 -15.13 -6.33
CA THR A 297 2.26 -15.04 -6.48
C THR A 297 2.93 -16.41 -6.55
N VAL A 298 3.99 -16.53 -7.36
CA VAL A 298 4.92 -17.66 -7.27
C VAL A 298 5.65 -17.63 -5.91
N LYS A 299 6.29 -18.74 -5.51
CA LYS A 299 7.00 -18.83 -4.22
C LYS A 299 8.50 -19.02 -4.41
N GLY A 300 9.28 -18.32 -3.57
CA GLY A 300 10.74 -18.41 -3.54
C GLY A 300 11.46 -17.25 -4.25
N GLN A 301 12.79 -17.36 -4.36
CA GLN A 301 13.61 -16.30 -4.94
C GLN A 301 13.40 -16.16 -6.45
N LEU A 302 13.21 -14.91 -6.90
CA LEU A 302 13.16 -14.54 -8.31
C LEU A 302 14.54 -14.71 -8.96
N THR A 303 14.59 -15.51 -10.03
CA THR A 303 15.83 -15.88 -10.74
C THR A 303 16.24 -14.88 -11.83
N GLY A 304 15.32 -14.02 -12.28
CA GLY A 304 15.59 -12.94 -13.22
C GLY A 304 15.88 -11.62 -12.51
N ALA A 305 16.59 -10.70 -13.19
CA ALA A 305 16.83 -9.36 -12.68
C ALA A 305 15.52 -8.61 -12.38
N THR A 306 15.47 -7.95 -11.22
CA THR A 306 14.32 -7.18 -10.72
C THR A 306 14.70 -5.71 -10.54
N TYR A 307 13.73 -4.83 -10.76
CA TYR A 307 13.94 -3.39 -10.83
C TYR A 307 12.92 -2.63 -9.98
N GLN A 308 13.31 -1.48 -9.47
CA GLN A 308 12.44 -0.59 -8.69
C GLN A 308 11.17 -0.18 -9.45
N ALA A 309 11.27 -0.01 -10.77
CA ALA A 309 10.14 0.28 -11.65
C ALA A 309 9.12 -0.89 -11.79
N ASP A 310 9.51 -2.13 -11.44
CA ASP A 310 8.64 -3.32 -11.55
C ASP A 310 7.44 -3.25 -10.57
N VAL A 311 7.54 -2.45 -9.50
CA VAL A 311 6.49 -2.32 -8.47
C VAL A 311 5.17 -1.81 -9.05
N MET A 312 5.17 -0.72 -9.83
CA MET A 312 3.97 -0.24 -10.53
C MET A 312 3.35 -1.35 -11.38
N VAL A 313 4.15 -1.97 -12.24
CA VAL A 313 3.64 -2.83 -13.31
C VAL A 313 3.12 -4.14 -12.74
N THR A 314 3.70 -4.60 -11.63
CA THR A 314 3.21 -5.74 -10.84
C THR A 314 1.87 -5.41 -10.16
N ALA A 315 1.75 -4.25 -9.51
CA ALA A 315 0.51 -3.81 -8.88
C ALA A 315 -0.65 -3.65 -9.87
N LEU A 316 -0.42 -2.91 -10.96
CA LEU A 316 -1.43 -2.67 -12.01
C LEU A 316 -1.88 -3.97 -12.68
N LYS A 317 -0.96 -4.91 -12.98
CA LYS A 317 -1.32 -6.20 -13.56
C LYS A 317 -2.21 -7.04 -12.62
N HIS A 318 -1.96 -7.03 -11.31
CA HIS A 318 -2.82 -7.77 -10.35
C HIS A 318 -4.21 -7.16 -10.19
N LEU A 319 -4.33 -5.83 -10.22
CA LEU A 319 -5.63 -5.13 -10.25
C LEU A 319 -6.40 -5.32 -11.57
N GLY A 320 -5.80 -5.93 -12.59
CA GLY A 320 -6.41 -6.08 -13.91
C GLY A 320 -6.42 -4.77 -14.72
N VAL A 321 -5.57 -3.80 -14.37
CA VAL A 321 -5.39 -2.54 -15.13
C VAL A 321 -4.51 -2.84 -16.35
N PRO A 322 -4.99 -2.63 -17.60
CA PRO A 322 -4.21 -2.88 -18.80
C PRO A 322 -3.00 -1.94 -18.88
N VAL A 323 -1.80 -2.52 -18.88
CA VAL A 323 -0.55 -1.76 -19.02
C VAL A 323 -0.32 -1.45 -20.50
N SER A 324 -0.64 -0.22 -20.91
CA SER A 324 -0.49 0.19 -22.32
C SER A 324 0.98 0.31 -22.72
N SER A 325 1.33 -0.22 -23.90
CA SER A 325 2.65 -0.02 -24.52
C SER A 325 2.95 1.47 -24.80
N SER A 326 1.91 2.29 -25.04
CA SER A 326 2.06 3.74 -25.22
C SER A 326 2.54 4.49 -23.98
N TRP A 327 2.49 3.87 -22.79
CA TRP A 327 3.02 4.46 -21.56
C TRP A 327 4.56 4.39 -21.47
N ASN A 328 5.21 3.58 -22.33
CA ASN A 328 6.68 3.45 -22.39
C ASN A 328 7.31 3.24 -21.00
N LEU A 329 6.76 2.30 -20.22
CA LEU A 329 7.29 1.95 -18.90
C LEU A 329 8.62 1.19 -19.04
N ASP A 330 9.51 1.36 -18.05
CA ASP A 330 10.75 0.58 -17.95
C ASP A 330 10.59 -0.67 -17.08
N GLY A 331 9.62 -0.63 -16.15
CA GLY A 331 9.29 -1.77 -15.29
C GLY A 331 8.47 -2.84 -15.99
N ARG A 332 8.43 -4.02 -15.39
CA ARG A 332 7.63 -5.18 -15.81
C ARG A 332 6.96 -5.86 -14.62
N ALA A 333 5.89 -6.62 -14.85
CA ALA A 333 5.28 -7.40 -13.79
C ALA A 333 6.19 -8.59 -13.39
N VAL A 334 6.48 -8.73 -12.10
CA VAL A 334 7.30 -9.80 -11.54
C VAL A 334 6.57 -10.52 -10.39
N GLY A 335 7.00 -11.73 -10.03
CA GLY A 335 6.46 -12.46 -8.87
C GLY A 335 5.02 -13.01 -9.00
N LEU A 336 4.21 -12.52 -9.94
CA LEU A 336 2.86 -13.07 -10.18
C LEU A 336 2.92 -14.44 -10.85
N VAL A 337 1.90 -15.28 -10.60
CA VAL A 337 1.61 -16.45 -11.44
C VAL A 337 1.22 -16.00 -12.87
N GLN A 338 1.37 -16.90 -13.84
CA GLN A 338 1.00 -16.67 -15.25
C GLN A 338 -0.42 -17.16 -15.53
#